data_AF-A0A9D9EMG0-F1
#
_entry.id   AF-A0A9D9EMG0-F1
#
_cell.length_a   1.000
_cell.length_b   1.000
_cell.length_c   1.000
_cell.angle_alpha   90.00
_cell.angle_beta   90.00
_cell.angle_gamma   90.00
#
_symmetry.space_group_name_H-M   'P 1'
#
loop_
_entity.id
_entity.type
_entity.pdbx_description
1 polymer ?
#
loop_
_entity_poly.entity_id
_entity_poly.type
_entity_poly.pdbx_seq_one_letter_code
_entity_poly.pdbx_strand_id
1 'polypeptide(L)'
;MQHTERARLLLLSGAAFPRESGAADFLAWEYGLAEEKGRVRVLYWPETFRRTDSSLRLVRETVREEQPDILITLGAPEGTLRELRTVREEFPDIRIVSIFPADDPLPVEAVSDLMIDQEVPAAVLSPDGDPALMPEEEAAADFSGREAAVLLLGAAFAMESGDLSATGSEILASGMQLAGTVAKEGGLIYPVPDWEFLPAADPETGLKSMKHVLIRKTEEAAQK
;
A
#
# COMPACT_ATOMS: atom_id res chain seq x y z
N MET A 1 2.98 -16.32 25.13
CA MET A 1 2.81 -16.18 23.67
C MET A 1 4.18 -16.34 23.05
N GLN A 2 4.34 -17.26 22.10
CA GLN A 2 5.58 -17.40 21.36
C GLN A 2 5.79 -16.10 20.58
N HIS A 3 6.92 -15.42 20.79
CA HIS A 3 7.35 -14.33 19.92
C HIS A 3 7.72 -14.97 18.57
N THR A 4 6.75 -15.09 17.67
CA THR A 4 7.08 -15.17 16.25
C THR A 4 7.73 -13.84 15.91
N GLU A 5 8.96 -13.86 15.39
CA GLU A 5 9.61 -12.64 14.93
C GLU A 5 8.71 -11.96 13.89
N ARG A 6 8.38 -10.70 14.11
CA ARG A 6 7.66 -9.86 13.15
C ARG A 6 8.44 -9.74 11.84
N ALA A 7 7.75 -9.56 10.72
CA ALA A 7 8.38 -9.36 9.42
C ALA A 7 9.28 -8.10 9.39
N ARG A 8 10.32 -8.12 8.56
CA ARG A 8 11.12 -6.94 8.16
C ARG A 8 10.43 -6.25 7.00
N LEU A 9 10.21 -4.95 7.12
CA LEU A 9 9.48 -4.15 6.13
C LEU A 9 10.37 -3.09 5.50
N LEU A 10 10.25 -2.96 4.19
CA LEU A 10 10.73 -1.79 3.45
C LEU A 10 9.52 -1.04 2.88
N LEU A 11 9.32 0.19 3.32
CA LEU A 11 8.28 1.09 2.82
C LEU A 11 8.89 2.13 1.88
N LEU A 12 8.35 2.24 0.67
CA LEU A 12 8.60 3.33 -0.26
C LEU A 12 7.41 4.28 -0.23
N SER A 13 7.59 5.45 0.36
CA SER A 13 6.54 6.46 0.46
C SER A 13 6.70 7.51 -0.63
N GLY A 14 5.68 7.67 -1.47
CA GLY A 14 5.63 8.65 -2.55
C GLY A 14 5.45 10.09 -2.06
N ALA A 15 5.50 11.04 -3.00
CA ALA A 15 5.46 12.47 -2.70
C ALA A 15 4.16 12.94 -2.02
N ALA A 16 3.04 12.23 -2.27
CA ALA A 16 1.75 12.51 -1.63
C ALA A 16 1.75 12.18 -0.12
N PHE A 17 2.67 11.32 0.32
CA PHE A 17 2.81 10.88 1.71
C PHE A 17 4.23 11.18 2.23
N PRO A 18 4.59 12.46 2.38
CA PRO A 18 5.88 12.85 2.92
C PRO A 18 5.97 12.44 4.39
N ARG A 19 7.16 12.53 4.98
CA ARG A 19 7.41 12.13 6.37
C ARG A 19 6.46 12.77 7.37
N GLU A 20 6.14 14.05 7.17
CA GLU A 20 5.28 14.84 8.06
C GLU A 20 3.80 14.41 8.01
N SER A 21 3.41 13.59 7.03
CA SER A 21 2.04 13.07 6.94
C SER A 21 1.71 12.08 8.06
N GLY A 22 2.73 11.45 8.67
CA GLY A 22 2.53 10.39 9.66
C GLY A 22 2.09 9.05 9.05
N ALA A 23 2.17 8.86 7.73
CA ALA A 23 1.77 7.63 7.06
C ALA A 23 2.50 6.38 7.58
N ALA A 24 3.75 6.51 8.04
CA ALA A 24 4.50 5.38 8.57
C ALA A 24 4.27 5.14 10.08
N ASP A 25 3.53 6.00 10.79
CA ASP A 25 3.53 6.04 12.26
C ASP A 25 3.05 4.73 12.90
N PHE A 26 2.02 4.11 12.33
CA PHE A 26 1.48 2.86 12.86
C PHE A 26 2.38 1.66 12.59
N LEU A 27 3.06 1.64 11.43
CA LEU A 27 4.11 0.65 11.18
C LEU A 27 5.29 0.85 12.12
N ALA A 28 5.74 2.09 12.30
CA ALA A 28 6.83 2.44 13.20
C ALA A 28 6.52 2.06 14.66
N TRP A 29 5.29 2.27 15.10
CA TRP A 29 4.84 1.88 16.44
C TRP A 29 4.82 0.36 16.66
N GLU A 30 4.32 -0.42 15.71
CA GLU A 30 4.20 -1.89 15.86
C GLU A 30 5.52 -2.62 15.62
N TYR A 31 6.28 -2.23 14.60
CA TYR A 31 7.46 -2.95 14.12
C TYR A 31 8.79 -2.27 14.49
N GLY A 32 8.75 -1.00 14.92
CA GLY A 32 9.92 -0.17 15.18
C GLY A 32 10.63 0.30 13.91
N LEU A 33 11.25 1.47 13.95
CA LEU A 33 12.08 1.98 12.86
C LEU A 33 13.46 1.32 12.85
N ALA A 34 14.00 1.02 11.66
CA ALA A 34 15.30 0.36 11.48
C ALA A 34 16.45 1.16 12.11
N GLU A 35 16.39 2.49 12.07
CA GLU A 35 17.33 3.41 12.71
C GLU A 35 17.38 3.23 14.24
N GLU A 36 16.29 2.71 14.82
CA GLU A 36 16.13 2.45 16.26
C GLU A 36 16.23 0.95 16.58
N LYS A 37 16.82 0.14 15.67
CA LYS A 37 16.91 -1.33 15.74
C LYS A 37 15.55 -2.04 15.62
N GLY A 38 14.55 -1.35 15.11
CA GLY A 38 13.29 -1.92 14.68
C GLY A 38 13.37 -2.62 13.32
N ARG A 39 12.22 -2.90 12.72
CA ARG A 39 12.08 -3.72 11.52
C ARG A 39 11.56 -2.98 10.29
N VAL A 40 11.24 -1.69 10.40
CA VAL A 40 10.73 -0.88 9.30
C VAL A 40 11.79 0.08 8.82
N ARG A 41 12.21 -0.08 7.56
CA ARG A 41 12.96 0.95 6.84
C ARG A 41 12.00 1.73 5.96
N VAL A 42 12.02 3.06 6.06
CA VAL A 42 11.18 3.92 5.22
C VAL A 42 12.05 4.79 4.30
N LEU A 43 11.76 4.74 3.01
CA LEU A 43 12.35 5.59 1.99
C LEU A 43 11.28 6.57 1.51
N TYR A 44 11.47 7.87 1.78
CA TYR A 44 10.53 8.93 1.38
C TYR A 44 10.95 9.58 0.07
N TRP A 45 10.01 9.76 -0.85
CA TRP A 45 10.19 10.59 -2.03
C TRP A 45 9.79 12.04 -1.73
N PRO A 46 10.50 13.07 -2.25
CA PRO A 46 11.79 12.99 -2.95
C PRO A 46 13.01 13.02 -2.01
N GLU A 47 12.82 13.03 -0.68
CA GLU A 47 13.92 13.17 0.31
C GLU A 47 15.07 12.18 0.06
N THR A 48 14.71 10.94 -0.21
CA THR A 48 15.59 9.79 -0.41
C THR A 48 16.00 9.63 -1.87
N PHE A 49 15.15 10.13 -2.77
CA PHE A 49 15.25 9.93 -4.20
C PHE A 49 15.31 11.28 -4.92
N ARG A 50 16.50 11.66 -5.38
CA ARG A 50 16.62 12.79 -6.31
C ARG A 50 15.92 12.41 -7.62
N ARG A 51 15.36 13.37 -8.36
CA ARG A 51 14.73 13.14 -9.67
C ARG A 51 15.77 12.72 -10.74
N THR A 52 16.35 11.53 -10.62
CA THR A 52 17.30 10.93 -11.56
C THR A 52 17.10 9.41 -11.61
N ASP A 53 17.37 8.79 -12.76
CA ASP A 53 17.27 7.32 -12.94
C ASP A 53 18.09 6.51 -11.92
N SER A 54 19.14 7.12 -11.35
CA SER A 54 19.97 6.52 -10.30
C SER A 54 19.24 6.35 -8.97
N SER A 55 18.18 7.12 -8.72
CA SER A 55 17.46 7.06 -7.46
C SER A 55 16.55 5.85 -7.37
N LEU A 56 15.95 5.42 -8.47
CA LEU A 56 15.16 4.18 -8.46
C LEU A 56 16.02 2.92 -8.22
N ARG A 57 17.29 2.91 -8.65
CA ARG A 57 18.23 1.83 -8.30
C ARG A 57 18.45 1.65 -6.80
N LEU A 58 18.32 2.73 -6.02
CA LEU A 58 18.46 2.69 -4.57
C LEU A 58 17.42 1.74 -3.93
N VAL A 59 16.27 1.53 -4.56
CA VAL A 59 15.27 0.55 -4.11
C VAL A 59 15.87 -0.84 -4.09
N ARG A 60 16.47 -1.27 -5.20
CA ARG A 60 17.10 -2.59 -5.32
C ARG A 60 18.29 -2.76 -4.40
N GLU A 61 19.11 -1.71 -4.26
CA GLU A 61 20.25 -1.71 -3.34
C GLU A 61 19.77 -1.87 -1.90
N THR A 62 18.76 -1.10 -1.50
CA THR A 62 18.16 -1.20 -0.16
C THR A 62 17.54 -2.57 0.07
N VAL A 63 16.83 -3.15 -0.90
CA VAL A 63 16.30 -4.52 -0.81
C VAL A 63 17.42 -5.53 -0.58
N ARG A 64 18.54 -5.41 -1.31
CA ARG A 64 19.69 -6.32 -1.16
C ARG A 64 20.36 -6.18 0.22
N GLU A 65 20.47 -4.97 0.73
CA GLU A 65 21.08 -4.67 2.02
C GLU A 65 20.19 -5.08 3.20
N GLU A 66 18.92 -4.68 3.15
CA GLU A 66 17.98 -4.86 4.26
C GLU A 66 17.29 -6.22 4.26
N GLN A 67 17.22 -6.90 3.11
CA GLN A 67 16.53 -8.17 2.91
C GLN A 67 15.15 -8.18 3.59
N PRO A 68 14.24 -7.27 3.18
CA PRO A 68 12.91 -7.21 3.78
C PRO A 68 12.09 -8.45 3.41
N ASP A 69 11.26 -8.91 4.33
CA ASP A 69 10.26 -9.94 4.04
C ASP A 69 9.09 -9.37 3.23
N ILE A 70 8.77 -8.08 3.46
CA ILE A 70 7.67 -7.36 2.83
C ILE A 70 8.17 -6.02 2.28
N LEU A 71 7.93 -5.78 0.99
CA LEU A 71 8.12 -4.53 0.30
C LEU A 71 6.77 -3.85 0.06
N ILE A 72 6.57 -2.66 0.61
CA ILE A 72 5.34 -1.89 0.43
C ILE A 72 5.67 -0.60 -0.32
N THR A 73 4.91 -0.29 -1.37
CA THR A 73 4.96 1.01 -2.05
C THR A 73 3.66 1.75 -1.80
N LEU A 74 3.73 3.01 -1.38
CA LEU A 74 2.57 3.88 -1.15
C LEU A 74 2.68 5.11 -2.05
N GLY A 75 1.75 5.30 -2.98
CA GLY A 75 1.76 6.46 -3.88
C GLY A 75 3.02 6.52 -4.76
N ALA A 76 3.55 5.37 -5.15
CA ALA A 76 4.82 5.32 -5.87
C ALA A 76 4.75 6.05 -7.21
N PRO A 77 5.76 6.88 -7.54
CA PRO A 77 5.78 7.63 -8.78
C PRO A 77 5.97 6.71 -10.00
N GLU A 78 5.63 7.22 -11.18
CA GLU A 78 5.83 6.57 -12.47
C GLU A 78 7.28 6.08 -12.63
N GLY A 79 7.44 4.90 -13.24
CA GLY A 79 8.74 4.24 -13.44
C GLY A 79 9.17 3.33 -12.30
N THR A 80 8.45 3.32 -11.16
CA THR A 80 8.72 2.42 -10.04
C THR A 80 8.51 0.95 -10.43
N LEU A 81 7.54 0.68 -11.31
CA LEU A 81 7.26 -0.66 -11.85
C LEU A 81 8.50 -1.38 -12.38
N ARG A 82 9.42 -0.66 -13.04
CA ARG A 82 10.65 -1.26 -13.59
C ARG A 82 11.52 -1.87 -12.50
N GLU A 83 11.64 -1.18 -11.36
CA GLU A 83 12.41 -1.67 -10.23
C GLU A 83 11.67 -2.80 -9.52
N LEU A 84 10.35 -2.69 -9.36
CA LEU A 84 9.53 -3.78 -8.78
C LEU A 84 9.63 -5.08 -9.57
N ARG A 85 9.62 -5.01 -10.91
CA ARG A 85 9.88 -6.17 -11.78
C ARG A 85 11.23 -6.80 -11.47
N THR A 86 12.26 -5.97 -11.37
CA THR A 86 13.61 -6.46 -11.09
C THR A 86 13.74 -7.06 -9.69
N VAL A 87 13.08 -6.46 -8.69
CA VAL A 87 13.01 -7.02 -7.33
C VAL A 87 12.31 -8.37 -7.34
N ARG A 88 11.17 -8.50 -8.03
CA ARG A 88 10.45 -9.77 -8.15
C ARG A 88 11.30 -10.86 -8.81
N GLU A 89 12.08 -10.50 -9.82
CA GLU A 89 12.98 -11.44 -10.53
C GLU A 89 14.17 -11.86 -9.67
N GLU A 90 14.80 -10.94 -8.93
CA GLU A 90 16.00 -11.20 -8.13
C GLU A 90 15.71 -11.77 -6.73
N PHE A 91 14.57 -11.43 -6.15
CA PHE A 91 14.18 -11.74 -4.78
C PHE A 91 12.74 -12.27 -4.73
N PRO A 92 12.49 -13.46 -5.30
CA PRO A 92 11.13 -13.97 -5.51
C PRO A 92 10.34 -14.21 -4.21
N ASP A 93 11.05 -14.40 -3.09
CA ASP A 93 10.46 -14.69 -1.78
C ASP A 93 9.92 -13.43 -1.06
N ILE A 94 10.26 -12.23 -1.55
CA ILE A 94 9.76 -10.98 -0.98
C ILE A 94 8.29 -10.80 -1.35
N ARG A 95 7.46 -10.50 -0.34
CA ARG A 95 6.06 -10.13 -0.57
C ARG A 95 5.99 -8.67 -1.00
N ILE A 96 5.33 -8.37 -2.12
CA ILE A 96 5.23 -7.01 -2.66
C ILE A 96 3.78 -6.52 -2.54
N VAL A 97 3.58 -5.38 -1.88
CA VAL A 97 2.31 -4.67 -1.84
C VAL A 97 2.45 -3.33 -2.56
N SER A 98 1.53 -3.06 -3.49
CA SER A 98 1.46 -1.77 -4.17
C SER A 98 0.18 -1.05 -3.82
N ILE A 99 0.29 0.14 -3.24
CA ILE A 99 -0.83 0.97 -2.80
C ILE A 99 -0.80 2.27 -3.59
N PHE A 100 -1.88 2.57 -4.31
CA PHE A 100 -2.04 3.76 -5.16
C PHE A 100 -0.86 3.96 -6.13
N PRO A 101 -0.51 2.97 -6.97
CA PRO A 101 0.58 3.13 -7.92
C PRO A 101 0.21 4.16 -9.01
N ALA A 102 1.18 4.97 -9.44
CA ALA A 102 1.00 5.85 -10.60
C ALA A 102 1.24 5.13 -11.95
N ASP A 103 1.99 4.03 -11.95
CA ASP A 103 2.18 3.18 -13.12
C ASP A 103 0.88 2.42 -13.48
N ASP A 104 0.79 1.93 -14.72
CA ASP A 104 -0.36 1.13 -15.22
C ASP A 104 -0.71 -0.03 -14.24
N PRO A 105 -1.97 -0.13 -13.80
CA PRO A 105 -2.41 -1.15 -12.84
C PRO A 105 -2.11 -2.59 -13.23
N LEU A 106 -2.32 -2.98 -14.50
CA LEU A 106 -2.21 -4.38 -14.91
C LEU A 106 -0.76 -4.91 -14.76
N PRO A 107 0.27 -4.21 -15.29
CA PRO A 107 1.66 -4.53 -15.02
C PRO A 107 2.07 -4.53 -13.54
N VAL A 108 1.52 -3.62 -12.72
CA VAL A 108 1.84 -3.54 -11.30
C VAL A 108 1.24 -4.73 -10.54
N GLU A 109 -0.02 -5.06 -10.83
CA GLU A 109 -0.69 -6.24 -10.27
C GLU A 109 0.09 -7.53 -10.56
N ALA A 110 0.67 -7.66 -11.76
CA ALA A 110 1.43 -8.84 -12.15
C ALA A 110 2.68 -9.08 -11.29
N VAL A 111 3.30 -8.03 -10.74
CA VAL A 111 4.50 -8.13 -9.90
C VAL A 111 4.20 -8.12 -8.41
N SER A 112 3.01 -7.68 -8.02
CA SER A 112 2.58 -7.58 -6.63
C SER A 112 1.88 -8.84 -6.15
N ASP A 113 1.94 -9.08 -4.84
CA ASP A 113 1.14 -10.10 -4.16
C ASP A 113 -0.22 -9.53 -3.73
N LEU A 114 -0.25 -8.23 -3.47
CA LEU A 114 -1.46 -7.45 -3.22
C LEU A 114 -1.31 -6.08 -3.88
N MET A 115 -2.28 -5.69 -4.69
CA MET A 115 -2.40 -4.33 -5.21
C MET A 115 -3.64 -3.69 -4.62
N ILE A 116 -3.51 -2.46 -4.15
CA ILE A 116 -4.57 -1.70 -3.51
C ILE A 116 -4.68 -0.38 -4.25
N ASP A 117 -5.85 -0.10 -4.80
CA ASP A 117 -6.13 1.16 -5.48
C ASP A 117 -7.45 1.76 -5.01
N GLN A 118 -7.77 2.97 -5.46
CA GLN A 118 -9.06 3.58 -5.19
C GLN A 118 -10.05 3.23 -6.28
N GLU A 119 -11.30 3.03 -5.89
CA GLU A 119 -12.35 2.95 -6.89
C GLU A 119 -12.60 4.33 -7.50
N VAL A 120 -12.32 4.44 -8.80
CA VAL A 120 -12.72 5.61 -9.59
C VAL A 120 -14.24 5.56 -9.79
N PRO A 121 -15.01 6.59 -9.39
CA PRO A 121 -16.45 6.60 -9.58
C PRO A 121 -16.83 6.45 -11.06
N ALA A 122 -17.80 5.58 -11.36
CA ALA A 122 -18.27 5.32 -12.73
C ALA A 122 -18.72 6.59 -13.49
N ALA A 123 -19.09 7.66 -12.78
CA ALA A 123 -19.41 8.96 -13.37
C ALA A 123 -18.22 9.62 -14.09
N VAL A 124 -17.00 9.42 -13.58
CA VAL A 124 -15.74 9.92 -14.17
C VAL A 124 -15.36 9.08 -15.39
N LEU A 125 -15.64 7.78 -15.37
CA LEU A 125 -15.34 6.84 -16.46
C LEU A 125 -16.36 6.87 -17.60
N SER A 126 -17.41 7.69 -17.50
CA SER A 126 -18.44 7.79 -18.53
C SER A 126 -17.95 8.58 -19.76
N PRO A 127 -18.50 8.35 -20.97
CA PRO A 127 -18.08 9.05 -22.19
C PRO A 127 -18.29 10.58 -22.14
N ASP A 128 -19.23 11.02 -21.30
CA ASP A 128 -19.53 12.42 -21.00
C ASP A 128 -18.92 12.88 -19.66
N GLY A 129 -18.16 12.00 -19.01
CA GLY A 129 -17.47 12.29 -17.76
C GLY A 129 -16.43 13.37 -17.99
N ASP A 130 -16.38 14.35 -17.09
CA ASP A 130 -15.37 15.39 -17.14
C ASP A 130 -14.09 14.86 -16.46
N PRO A 131 -12.99 14.62 -17.20
CA PRO A 131 -11.74 14.18 -16.59
C PRO A 131 -11.14 15.25 -15.66
N ALA A 132 -11.60 16.52 -15.72
CA ALA A 132 -11.24 17.53 -14.75
C ALA A 132 -11.82 17.27 -13.34
N LEU A 133 -12.74 16.31 -13.17
CA LEU A 133 -13.24 15.86 -11.88
C LEU A 133 -12.29 14.87 -11.18
N MET A 134 -11.21 14.44 -11.84
CA MET A 134 -10.11 13.73 -11.20
C MET A 134 -8.77 14.20 -11.79
N PRO A 135 -8.08 15.14 -11.13
CA PRO A 135 -6.68 15.33 -11.39
C PRO A 135 -5.96 14.01 -11.11
N GLU A 136 -5.20 13.49 -12.07
CA GLU A 136 -4.41 12.24 -11.94
C GLU A 136 -3.44 12.29 -10.74
N GLU A 137 -3.14 13.50 -10.24
CA GLU A 137 -2.34 13.74 -9.03
C GLU A 137 -3.14 13.68 -7.70
N GLU A 138 -4.48 13.64 -7.73
CA GLU A 138 -5.35 13.77 -6.56
C GLU A 138 -5.92 12.46 -6.00
N ALA A 139 -5.86 11.33 -6.72
CA ALA A 139 -6.39 10.07 -6.20
C ALA A 139 -5.69 9.68 -4.87
N ALA A 140 -4.36 9.62 -4.86
CA ALA A 140 -3.61 9.44 -3.61
C ALA A 140 -3.85 10.56 -2.57
N ALA A 141 -4.24 11.76 -3.00
CA ALA A 141 -4.42 12.93 -2.13
C ALA A 141 -5.72 12.90 -1.30
N ASP A 142 -6.69 12.04 -1.64
CA ASP A 142 -7.92 11.89 -0.82
C ASP A 142 -7.66 11.12 0.49
N PHE A 143 -6.52 10.45 0.65
CA PHE A 143 -6.16 9.78 1.89
C PHE A 143 -5.28 10.70 2.75
N SER A 144 -5.75 10.98 3.97
CA SER A 144 -4.89 11.58 4.99
C SER A 144 -3.74 10.64 5.33
N GLY A 145 -2.62 11.18 5.82
CA GLY A 145 -1.50 10.34 6.27
C GLY A 145 -1.91 9.37 7.39
N ARG A 146 -2.90 9.72 8.21
CA ARG A 146 -3.44 8.81 9.23
C ARG A 146 -4.23 7.64 8.64
N GLU A 147 -5.04 7.89 7.61
CA GLU A 147 -5.70 6.82 6.86
C GLU A 147 -4.67 5.92 6.17
N ALA A 148 -3.64 6.52 5.54
CA ALA A 148 -2.55 5.75 4.97
C ALA A 148 -1.82 4.88 6.01
N ALA A 149 -1.63 5.39 7.24
CA ALA A 149 -1.01 4.62 8.33
C ALA A 149 -1.86 3.40 8.76
N VAL A 150 -3.18 3.56 8.83
CA VAL A 150 -4.12 2.45 9.08
C VAL A 150 -4.01 1.40 7.97
N LEU A 151 -4.06 1.84 6.71
CA LEU A 151 -4.01 0.97 5.54
C LEU A 151 -2.68 0.21 5.45
N LEU A 152 -1.57 0.91 5.69
CA LEU A 152 -0.22 0.32 5.69
C LEU A 152 -0.07 -0.77 6.76
N LEU A 153 -0.56 -0.52 7.98
CA LEU A 153 -0.53 -1.54 9.03
C LEU A 153 -1.40 -2.76 8.67
N GLY A 154 -2.59 -2.53 8.11
CA GLY A 154 -3.46 -3.61 7.64
C GLY A 154 -2.82 -4.43 6.52
N ALA A 155 -2.21 -3.76 5.54
CA ALA A 155 -1.49 -4.40 4.43
C ALA A 155 -0.27 -5.21 4.91
N ALA A 156 0.47 -4.71 5.90
CA ALA A 156 1.57 -5.44 6.53
C ALA A 156 1.08 -6.73 7.18
N PHE A 157 -0.01 -6.68 7.98
CA PHE A 157 -0.57 -7.89 8.59
C PHE A 157 -1.18 -8.86 7.58
N ALA A 158 -1.81 -8.34 6.54
CA ALA A 158 -2.27 -9.10 5.38
C ALA A 158 -1.12 -9.90 4.77
N MET A 159 0.05 -9.28 4.57
CA MET A 159 1.22 -9.97 4.04
C MET A 159 2.00 -10.78 5.06
N GLU A 160 1.89 -10.56 6.37
CA GLU A 160 2.59 -11.37 7.36
C GLU A 160 1.84 -12.69 7.63
N SER A 161 0.52 -12.63 7.74
CA SER A 161 -0.33 -13.73 8.24
C SER A 161 -1.35 -14.24 7.22
N GLY A 162 -1.50 -13.59 6.07
CA GLY A 162 -2.48 -13.95 5.05
C GLY A 162 -2.18 -15.25 4.33
N ASP A 163 -3.25 -16.00 4.06
CA ASP A 163 -3.24 -17.11 3.11
C ASP A 163 -3.29 -16.55 1.69
N LEU A 164 -2.15 -16.56 0.99
CA LEU A 164 -2.03 -16.03 -0.38
C LEU A 164 -2.86 -16.80 -1.43
N SER A 165 -3.52 -17.90 -1.05
CA SER A 165 -4.51 -18.57 -1.90
C SER A 165 -5.91 -17.94 -1.85
N ALA A 166 -6.19 -17.12 -0.83
CA ALA A 166 -7.43 -16.35 -0.72
C ALA A 166 -7.41 -15.10 -1.64
N THR A 167 -8.56 -14.44 -1.79
CA THR A 167 -8.62 -13.21 -2.58
C THR A 167 -7.96 -12.05 -1.84
N GLY A 168 -7.37 -11.11 -2.58
CA GLY A 168 -6.72 -9.92 -2.01
C GLY A 168 -7.65 -9.13 -1.10
N SER A 169 -8.94 -9.03 -1.42
CA SER A 169 -9.95 -8.38 -0.58
C SER A 169 -10.15 -9.08 0.75
N GLU A 170 -10.15 -10.42 0.78
CA GLU A 170 -10.30 -11.21 2.02
C GLU A 170 -9.05 -11.09 2.89
N ILE A 171 -7.87 -11.17 2.26
CA ILE A 171 -6.58 -11.05 2.96
C ILE A 171 -6.43 -9.65 3.55
N LEU A 172 -6.73 -8.60 2.78
CA LEU A 172 -6.68 -7.22 3.25
C LEU A 172 -7.69 -6.97 4.38
N ALA A 173 -8.94 -7.42 4.24
CA ALA A 173 -9.94 -7.28 5.29
C ALA A 173 -9.49 -7.94 6.60
N SER A 174 -8.89 -9.13 6.52
CA SER A 174 -8.32 -9.83 7.69
C SER A 174 -7.15 -9.04 8.31
N GLY A 175 -6.25 -8.50 7.48
CA GLY A 175 -5.15 -7.65 7.93
C GLY A 175 -5.64 -6.38 8.64
N MET A 176 -6.68 -5.73 8.11
CA MET A 176 -7.30 -4.54 8.70
C MET A 176 -7.97 -4.85 10.05
N GLN A 177 -8.63 -6.01 10.19
CA GLN A 177 -9.19 -6.46 11.48
C GLN A 177 -8.09 -6.67 12.54
N LEU A 178 -6.96 -7.26 12.15
CA LEU A 178 -5.80 -7.42 13.03
C LEU A 178 -5.21 -6.06 13.42
N ALA A 179 -5.06 -5.15 12.46
CA ALA A 179 -4.57 -3.80 12.71
C ALA A 179 -5.46 -3.04 13.71
N GLY A 180 -6.78 -3.10 13.55
CA GLY A 180 -7.72 -2.51 14.50
C GLY A 180 -7.65 -3.14 15.90
N THR A 181 -7.45 -4.45 15.99
CA THR A 181 -7.30 -5.15 17.27
C THR A 181 -6.03 -4.72 17.99
N VAL A 182 -4.90 -4.78 17.30
CA VAL A 182 -3.58 -4.40 17.83
C VAL A 182 -3.56 -2.94 18.27
N ALA A 183 -4.10 -2.04 17.46
CA ALA A 183 -4.11 -0.62 17.79
C ALA A 183 -5.01 -0.32 19.01
N LYS A 184 -6.16 -1.02 19.13
CA LYS A 184 -7.03 -0.93 20.32
C LYS A 184 -6.32 -1.42 21.59
N GLU A 185 -5.60 -2.54 21.51
CA GLU A 185 -4.82 -3.08 22.63
C GLU A 185 -3.65 -2.15 23.00
N GLY A 186 -3.05 -1.49 22.01
CA GLY A 186 -1.98 -0.50 22.16
C GLY A 186 -2.42 0.87 22.68
N GLY A 187 -3.73 1.10 22.85
CA GLY A 187 -4.26 2.41 23.22
C GLY A 187 -4.07 3.48 22.14
N LEU A 188 -3.76 3.09 20.90
CA LEU A 188 -3.71 4.00 19.77
C LEU A 188 -5.14 4.40 19.40
N ILE A 189 -5.31 5.69 19.10
CA ILE A 189 -6.54 6.14 18.45
C ILE A 189 -6.46 5.68 16.99
N TYR A 190 -6.99 4.50 16.73
CA TYR A 190 -7.08 3.91 15.41
C TYR A 190 -8.44 4.29 14.82
N PRO A 191 -8.50 5.21 13.84
CA PRO A 191 -9.72 5.33 13.09
C PRO A 191 -9.92 3.99 12.40
N VAL A 192 -11.09 3.37 12.60
CA VAL A 192 -11.54 2.31 11.71
C VAL A 192 -12.32 3.05 10.62
N PRO A 193 -11.67 3.43 9.52
CA PRO A 193 -12.40 4.09 8.46
C PRO A 193 -13.40 3.10 7.86
N ASP A 194 -14.59 3.60 7.54
CA ASP A 194 -15.62 2.81 6.87
C ASP A 194 -15.23 2.64 5.40
N TRP A 195 -14.44 1.60 5.16
CA TRP A 195 -13.94 1.22 3.85
C TRP A 195 -14.52 -0.12 3.42
N GLU A 196 -14.94 -0.17 2.17
CA GLU A 196 -15.23 -1.41 1.47
C GLU A 196 -14.02 -1.82 0.64
N PHE A 197 -13.65 -3.10 0.73
CA PHE A 197 -12.59 -3.72 -0.06
C PHE A 197 -13.22 -4.59 -1.15
N LEU A 198 -13.14 -4.15 -2.40
CA LEU A 198 -13.76 -4.81 -3.53
C LEU A 198 -12.67 -5.37 -4.45
N PRO A 199 -12.82 -6.59 -5.00
CA PRO A 199 -11.90 -7.04 -6.03
C PRO A 199 -12.10 -6.19 -7.28
N ALA A 200 -11.00 -5.70 -7.87
CA ALA A 200 -11.03 -5.07 -9.19
C ALA A 200 -11.56 -6.07 -10.21
N ALA A 201 -12.35 -5.61 -11.18
CA ALA A 201 -12.86 -6.44 -12.26
C ALA A 201 -12.23 -5.99 -13.58
N ASP A 202 -11.78 -6.95 -14.38
CA ASP A 202 -11.38 -6.70 -15.75
C ASP A 202 -12.60 -6.16 -16.54
N PRO A 203 -12.49 -4.98 -17.17
CA PRO A 203 -13.64 -4.32 -17.78
C PRO A 203 -14.16 -5.02 -19.04
N GLU A 204 -13.33 -5.83 -19.71
CA GLU A 204 -13.72 -6.54 -20.94
C GLU A 204 -14.40 -7.88 -20.62
N THR A 205 -13.93 -8.56 -19.58
CA THR A 205 -14.33 -9.95 -19.26
C THR A 205 -15.21 -10.05 -18.01
N GLY A 206 -15.20 -9.03 -17.15
CA GLY A 206 -15.85 -9.03 -15.84
C GLY A 206 -15.19 -9.95 -14.81
N LEU A 207 -14.03 -10.53 -15.13
CA LEU A 207 -13.30 -11.41 -14.22
C LEU A 207 -12.74 -10.61 -13.06
N LYS A 208 -12.99 -11.09 -11.85
CA LYS A 208 -12.49 -10.48 -10.62
C LYS A 208 -11.02 -10.84 -10.42
N SER A 209 -10.21 -9.82 -10.14
CA SER A 209 -8.82 -10.01 -9.75
C SER A 209 -8.74 -10.72 -8.40
N MET A 210 -7.74 -11.60 -8.29
CA MET A 210 -7.37 -12.24 -7.04
C MET A 210 -6.44 -11.37 -6.19
N LYS A 211 -5.82 -10.33 -6.74
CA LYS A 211 -4.76 -9.56 -6.09
C LYS A 211 -5.02 -8.07 -6.02
N HIS A 212 -5.78 -7.53 -6.97
CA HIS A 212 -6.08 -6.12 -7.08
C HIS A 212 -7.39 -5.82 -6.35
N VAL A 213 -7.28 -4.98 -5.33
CA VAL A 213 -8.35 -4.55 -4.45
C VAL A 213 -8.58 -3.07 -4.66
N LEU A 214 -9.83 -2.70 -4.91
CA LEU A 214 -10.31 -1.33 -4.90
C LEU A 214 -10.84 -0.99 -3.51
N ILE A 215 -10.41 0.14 -2.97
CA ILE A 215 -10.96 0.72 -1.76
C ILE A 215 -12.03 1.74 -2.15
N ARG A 216 -13.20 1.59 -1.56
CA ARG A 216 -14.26 2.59 -1.58
C ARG A 216 -14.49 3.11 -0.16
N LYS A 217 -14.41 4.42 0.03
CA LYS A 217 -14.92 5.05 1.26
C LYS A 217 -16.44 4.99 1.21
N THR A 218 -17.06 4.28 2.14
CA THR A 218 -18.51 4.40 2.31
C THR A 218 -18.78 5.74 2.95
N GLU A 219 -19.50 6.62 2.26
CA GLU A 219 -20.02 7.83 2.88
C GLU A 219 -20.91 7.39 4.05
N GLU A 220 -20.43 7.55 5.29
CA GLU A 220 -21.36 7.67 6.41
C GLU A 220 -22.29 8.82 6.05
N ALA A 221 -23.59 8.51 6.00
CA ALA A 221 -24.66 9.44 5.71
C ALA A 221 -24.33 10.82 6.29
N ALA A 222 -24.06 11.78 5.39
CA ALA A 222 -24.03 13.19 5.69
C ALA A 222 -25.43 13.63 6.14
N GLN A 223 -25.82 13.24 7.34
CA GLN A 223 -27.01 13.65 8.08
C GLN A 223 -27.03 12.96 9.45
N LYS A 224 -26.48 13.64 10.44
CA LYS A 224 -27.24 14.01 11.64
C LYS A 224 -26.73 15.30 12.26
#